data_AF-A0A521I3G9-F1
#
_entry.id   AF-A0A521I3G9-F1
#
_cell.length_a   1.000
_cell.length_b   1.000
_cell.length_c   1.000
_cell.angle_alpha   90.00
_cell.angle_beta   90.00
_cell.angle_gamma   90.00
#
_symmetry.space_group_name_H-M   'P 1'
#
loop_
_entity.id
_entity.type
_entity.pdbx_description
1 polymer ?
#
loop_
_entity_poly.entity_id
_entity_poly.type
_entity_poly.pdbx_seq_one_letter_code
_entity_poly.pdbx_strand_id
1 'polypeptide(L)'
;MSVGNCAIIGGMLFRRLFLQREIFLVCGALALAGCAAPTPTLTPVPILTTPPATLVSELNAQIFPDSAQSFKHVSERAPFTLTFTANVSGGVPPYTYEWDFDGDNKTDSAEISPPPFVYESPRAYNAALVVTDASGQDIRVTRRIVAFDAPQMPNWKYGITAHLERRRPPYYPTLADVERAAKLMQDAGVQVVRMDFNWDMLNPTREEWKFEDYDNVVKIARAHDLQILGVIDYASWWASSAQDSNDWRVRLYSEPLNDYDFARYTYEVVNHFKDDVQVWQIWNEPNTEGFWKPQPNPARYVSLLQEAYLAAKYADPNAVVIFAGMSSNGIEGNDDSGLASNFIERAYMAGARGYFDAMAIHPYMLPNGGIETLRAKISATRALMNKSGDENIPLWLTEIGVPTDAPWWSTAPLQSEDDAANWLGEVYTKLWDLTPTIFWYELQDRDIGDDPEGHFGILRADFSPKRAYEVLKGIAGSKSAK
;
A
#
# COMPACT_ATOMS: atom_id res chain seq x y z
N MET A 1 -41.29 -36.23 -36.74
CA MET A 1 -41.73 -35.70 -38.05
C MET A 1 -40.83 -34.53 -38.41
N SER A 2 -40.21 -34.58 -39.61
CA SER A 2 -39.54 -33.50 -40.40
C SER A 2 -38.36 -32.73 -39.74
N VAL A 3 -37.07 -32.89 -40.08
CA VAL A 3 -36.29 -32.60 -41.34
C VAL A 3 -36.30 -31.09 -41.69
N GLY A 4 -35.21 -30.32 -41.92
CA GLY A 4 -33.74 -30.54 -41.95
C GLY A 4 -32.94 -29.30 -42.44
N ASN A 5 -31.59 -29.38 -42.38
CA ASN A 5 -30.49 -28.60 -43.06
C ASN A 5 -30.18 -27.14 -42.61
N CYS A 6 -28.94 -26.61 -42.56
CA CYS A 6 -27.64 -26.96 -43.18
C CYS A 6 -26.41 -26.29 -42.48
N ALA A 7 -25.27 -27.00 -42.48
CA ALA A 7 -23.81 -26.69 -42.47
C ALA A 7 -23.25 -25.23 -42.34
N ILE A 8 -22.03 -24.92 -41.84
CA ILE A 8 -20.67 -25.39 -42.22
C ILE A 8 -19.65 -25.15 -41.07
N ILE A 9 -18.63 -26.01 -41.02
CA ILE A 9 -17.51 -26.14 -40.05
C ILE A 9 -16.23 -25.49 -40.61
N GLY A 10 -15.36 -24.95 -39.74
CA GLY A 10 -13.95 -24.66 -40.04
C GLY A 10 -13.12 -24.50 -38.75
N GLY A 11 -12.30 -25.50 -38.42
CA GLY A 11 -11.54 -25.60 -37.16
C GLY A 11 -10.03 -25.32 -37.29
N MET A 12 -9.53 -24.62 -36.26
CA MET A 12 -8.39 -24.96 -35.37
C MET A 12 -7.01 -25.46 -35.89
N LEU A 13 -6.00 -24.68 -35.46
CA LEU A 13 -4.78 -25.03 -34.69
C LEU A 13 -3.46 -25.54 -35.33
N PHE A 14 -2.42 -24.72 -35.08
CA PHE A 14 -1.13 -25.00 -34.40
C PHE A 14 0.15 -25.50 -35.14
N ARG A 15 1.20 -24.67 -34.94
CA ARG A 15 2.57 -24.94 -34.42
C ARG A 15 3.75 -25.39 -35.32
N ARG A 16 4.80 -24.54 -35.22
CA ARG A 16 6.23 -24.76 -34.84
C ARG A 16 7.23 -25.48 -35.78
N LEU A 17 8.33 -24.73 -36.00
CA LEU A 17 9.78 -25.02 -35.80
C LEU A 17 10.49 -26.24 -36.47
N PHE A 18 11.56 -25.87 -37.19
CA PHE A 18 12.96 -26.38 -37.20
C PHE A 18 13.42 -27.67 -37.93
N LEU A 19 14.58 -27.46 -38.58
CA LEU A 19 15.81 -28.28 -38.68
C LEU A 19 16.16 -29.07 -39.97
N GLN A 20 17.30 -28.66 -40.56
CA GLN A 20 18.42 -29.41 -41.22
C GLN A 20 18.34 -30.06 -42.63
N ARG A 21 19.27 -29.55 -43.49
CA ARG A 21 20.27 -30.16 -44.41
C ARG A 21 20.01 -31.52 -45.12
N GLU A 22 20.20 -31.54 -46.45
CA GLU A 22 21.26 -32.24 -47.26
C GLU A 22 21.01 -32.03 -48.78
N ILE A 23 21.91 -31.38 -49.53
CA ILE A 23 22.91 -31.92 -50.52
C ILE A 23 22.34 -32.78 -51.65
N PHE A 24 22.45 -32.33 -52.92
CA PHE A 24 22.94 -33.15 -54.05
C PHE A 24 23.43 -32.28 -55.23
N LEU A 25 24.62 -32.63 -55.73
CA LEU A 25 25.30 -32.14 -56.95
C LEU A 25 24.56 -32.58 -58.23
N VAL A 26 24.63 -31.78 -59.29
CA VAL A 26 24.74 -32.27 -60.68
C VAL A 26 25.72 -31.41 -61.49
N CYS A 27 26.69 -32.09 -62.09
CA CYS A 27 27.73 -31.59 -62.98
C CYS A 27 27.20 -31.17 -64.37
N GLY A 28 27.87 -30.20 -64.98
CA GLY A 28 27.86 -29.96 -66.43
C GLY A 28 29.26 -29.53 -66.88
N ALA A 29 29.95 -30.41 -67.60
CA ALA A 29 31.28 -30.18 -68.15
C ALA A 29 31.19 -29.79 -69.63
N LEU A 30 32.01 -28.83 -70.06
CA LEU A 30 32.59 -28.78 -71.41
C LEU A 30 33.76 -27.78 -71.41
N ALA A 31 34.96 -28.31 -71.64
CA ALA A 31 36.18 -27.56 -71.88
C ALA A 31 36.48 -27.55 -73.38
N LEU A 32 37.10 -26.47 -73.90
CA LEU A 32 38.28 -26.53 -74.77
C LEU A 32 38.84 -25.14 -75.15
N ALA A 33 40.18 -25.13 -75.20
CA ALA A 33 41.11 -24.29 -75.97
C ALA A 33 41.38 -22.83 -75.51
N GLY A 34 42.63 -22.62 -75.08
CA GLY A 34 43.17 -21.32 -74.66
C GLY A 34 43.83 -20.51 -75.76
N CYS A 35 44.13 -19.26 -75.43
CA CYS A 35 45.16 -18.40 -76.01
C CYS A 35 45.54 -17.35 -74.94
N ALA A 36 46.83 -17.22 -74.65
CA ALA A 36 47.37 -16.31 -73.65
C ALA A 36 47.56 -14.89 -74.22
N ALA A 37 47.22 -13.87 -73.43
CA ALA A 37 47.60 -12.47 -73.64
C ALA A 37 48.09 -11.89 -72.30
N PRO A 38 49.09 -10.97 -72.29
CA PRO A 38 49.88 -10.65 -71.10
C PRO A 38 49.13 -9.77 -70.10
N THR A 39 49.28 -10.10 -68.82
CA THR A 39 48.75 -9.36 -67.66
C THR A 39 49.49 -8.03 -67.47
N PRO A 40 48.81 -6.87 -67.42
CA PRO A 40 49.45 -5.63 -66.99
C PRO A 40 49.68 -5.67 -65.47
N THR A 41 50.90 -5.35 -65.04
CA THR A 41 51.29 -5.23 -63.64
C THR A 41 50.57 -4.03 -63.02
N LEU A 42 49.57 -4.28 -62.17
CA LEU A 42 48.98 -3.26 -61.31
C LEU A 42 49.93 -3.04 -60.13
N THR A 43 50.53 -1.85 -60.04
CA THR A 43 51.18 -1.38 -58.81
C THR A 43 50.10 -1.15 -57.74
N PRO A 44 50.20 -1.77 -56.55
CA PRO A 44 49.23 -1.51 -55.50
C PRO A 44 49.41 -0.07 -55.00
N VAL A 45 48.35 0.74 -55.12
CA VAL A 45 48.22 1.99 -54.38
C VAL A 45 48.07 1.62 -52.90
N PRO A 46 48.88 2.15 -51.98
CA PRO A 46 48.67 1.89 -50.56
C PRO A 46 47.37 2.56 -50.15
N ILE A 47 46.34 1.75 -49.90
CA ILE A 47 45.15 2.20 -49.19
C ILE A 47 45.62 2.43 -47.76
N LEU A 48 45.63 3.69 -47.32
CA LEU A 48 45.66 4.02 -45.89
C LEU A 48 44.36 3.49 -45.29
N THR A 49 44.36 2.22 -44.87
CA THR A 49 43.34 1.71 -43.98
C THR A 49 43.65 2.28 -42.61
N THR A 50 43.12 3.48 -42.31
CA THR A 50 42.80 3.78 -40.92
C THR A 50 41.89 2.64 -40.45
N PRO A 51 42.24 1.90 -39.38
CA PRO A 51 41.33 0.92 -38.81
C PRO A 51 39.98 1.61 -38.59
N PRO A 52 38.83 0.92 -38.75
CA PRO A 52 37.56 1.48 -38.29
C PRO A 52 37.78 1.91 -36.83
N ALA A 53 37.46 3.15 -36.49
CA ALA A 53 37.47 3.57 -35.09
C ALA A 53 36.61 2.54 -34.35
N THR A 54 37.24 1.77 -33.46
CA THR A 54 36.54 0.81 -32.62
C THR A 54 35.52 1.63 -31.85
N LEU A 55 34.24 1.47 -32.16
CA LEU A 55 33.14 2.05 -31.38
C LEU A 55 33.21 1.43 -29.99
N VAL A 56 33.87 2.11 -29.06
CA VAL A 56 33.78 1.80 -27.64
C VAL A 56 32.34 2.14 -27.25
N SER A 57 31.58 1.16 -26.76
CA SER A 57 30.24 1.39 -26.25
C SER A 57 30.31 2.33 -25.03
N GLU A 58 29.36 3.25 -24.87
CA GLU A 58 29.35 4.21 -23.76
C GLU A 58 29.43 3.51 -22.39
N LEU A 59 30.23 4.08 -21.46
CA LEU A 59 30.32 3.61 -20.09
C LEU A 59 28.96 3.72 -19.39
N ASN A 60 28.55 2.64 -18.72
CA ASN A 60 27.31 2.54 -17.97
C ASN A 60 27.53 1.79 -16.65
N ALA A 61 26.85 2.22 -15.59
CA ALA A 61 26.90 1.60 -14.27
C ALA A 61 25.51 1.53 -13.62
N GLN A 62 25.33 0.59 -12.68
CA GLN A 62 24.15 0.50 -11.81
C GLN A 62 24.58 0.06 -10.41
N ILE A 63 23.96 0.63 -9.37
CA ILE A 63 24.20 0.28 -7.95
C ILE A 63 23.02 -0.55 -7.43
N PHE A 64 23.33 -1.58 -6.65
CA PHE A 64 22.35 -2.42 -5.95
C PHE A 64 22.68 -2.48 -4.44
N PRO A 65 21.89 -1.81 -3.58
CA PRO A 65 21.90 -2.05 -2.14
C PRO A 65 21.23 -3.39 -1.88
N ASP A 66 22.03 -4.43 -1.63
CA ASP A 66 21.63 -5.84 -1.62
C ASP A 66 20.94 -6.30 -2.93
N SER A 67 21.00 -7.60 -3.23
CA SER A 67 20.75 -8.15 -4.57
C SER A 67 19.28 -8.21 -5.04
N ALA A 68 18.33 -7.54 -4.36
CA ALA A 68 16.90 -7.62 -4.66
C ALA A 68 16.21 -6.25 -4.85
N GLN A 69 15.32 -6.17 -5.84
CA GLN A 69 14.46 -5.01 -6.12
C GLN A 69 13.26 -4.96 -5.16
N SER A 70 13.47 -4.61 -3.90
CA SER A 70 12.39 -4.36 -2.92
C SER A 70 12.69 -3.10 -2.09
N PHE A 71 11.64 -2.42 -1.59
CA PHE A 71 11.79 -1.30 -0.65
C PHE A 71 12.49 -1.73 0.65
N LYS A 72 12.45 -3.02 0.98
CA LYS A 72 13.15 -3.66 2.10
C LYS A 72 14.66 -3.43 2.12
N HIS A 73 15.26 -3.10 0.98
CA HIS A 73 16.70 -2.91 0.88
C HIS A 73 17.12 -1.43 0.75
N VAL A 74 16.16 -0.50 0.84
CA VAL A 74 16.42 0.94 0.71
C VAL A 74 15.76 1.77 1.81
N SER A 75 15.06 1.14 2.76
CA SER A 75 14.37 1.80 3.86
C SER A 75 14.42 0.90 5.09
N GLU A 76 14.91 1.34 6.24
CA GLU A 76 14.88 0.57 7.51
C GLU A 76 15.06 1.47 8.75
N ARG A 77 14.74 0.96 9.94
CA ARG A 77 15.02 1.65 11.21
C ARG A 77 16.52 1.82 11.44
N ALA A 78 16.95 3.02 11.79
CA ALA A 78 18.33 3.28 12.18
C ALA A 78 18.64 2.68 13.58
N PRO A 79 19.88 2.20 13.83
CA PRO A 79 20.93 1.97 12.83
C PRO A 79 20.67 0.68 12.05
N PHE A 80 20.99 0.68 10.75
CA PHE A 80 20.98 -0.54 9.94
C PHE A 80 22.13 -0.60 8.96
N THR A 81 22.47 -1.81 8.52
CA THR A 81 23.63 -2.08 7.68
C THR A 81 23.19 -2.54 6.29
N LEU A 82 23.80 -1.98 5.25
CA LEU A 82 23.62 -2.43 3.87
C LEU A 82 24.95 -2.84 3.24
N THR A 83 24.87 -3.81 2.33
CA THR A 83 25.94 -4.15 1.39
C THR A 83 25.60 -3.60 0.01
N PHE A 84 26.62 -3.24 -0.75
CA PHE A 84 26.46 -2.68 -2.09
C PHE A 84 27.19 -3.52 -3.13
N THR A 85 26.58 -3.69 -4.29
CA THR A 85 27.23 -4.22 -5.49
C THR A 85 27.01 -3.27 -6.67
N ALA A 86 27.91 -3.32 -7.65
CA ALA A 86 27.78 -2.55 -8.89
C ALA A 86 27.91 -3.44 -10.12
N ASN A 87 27.07 -3.18 -11.12
CA ASN A 87 27.26 -3.71 -12.47
C ASN A 87 27.78 -2.60 -13.37
N VAL A 88 28.93 -2.82 -14.00
CA VAL A 88 29.59 -1.87 -14.92
C VAL A 88 29.71 -2.51 -16.30
N SER A 89 29.41 -1.74 -17.34
CA SER A 89 29.50 -2.18 -18.74
C SER A 89 29.89 -1.03 -19.66
N GLY A 90 30.41 -1.34 -20.84
CA GLY A 90 30.94 -0.36 -21.78
C GLY A 90 32.23 0.31 -21.32
N GLY A 91 32.64 1.39 -21.98
CA GLY A 91 33.93 2.05 -21.74
C GLY A 91 35.15 1.17 -22.03
N VAL A 92 36.31 1.60 -21.52
CA VAL A 92 37.61 0.92 -21.65
C VAL A 92 38.09 0.41 -20.28
N PRO A 93 38.09 -0.91 -20.02
CA PRO A 93 38.68 -1.46 -18.80
C PRO A 93 40.20 -1.20 -18.71
N PRO A 94 40.81 -1.19 -17.50
CA PRO A 94 40.18 -1.39 -16.19
C PRO A 94 39.39 -0.17 -15.70
N TYR A 95 38.49 -0.39 -14.73
CA TYR A 95 37.71 0.67 -14.09
C TYR A 95 38.25 0.98 -12.69
N THR A 96 38.08 2.23 -12.26
CA THR A 96 38.21 2.66 -10.86
C THR A 96 36.85 3.02 -10.28
N TYR A 97 36.70 2.86 -8.97
CA TYR A 97 35.44 3.03 -8.25
C TYR A 97 35.64 4.07 -7.14
N GLU A 98 34.66 4.94 -6.95
CA GLU A 98 34.59 5.86 -5.82
C GLU A 98 33.16 5.82 -5.25
N TRP A 99 32.98 5.09 -4.17
CA TRP A 99 31.73 4.98 -3.42
C TRP A 99 31.61 6.11 -2.40
N ASP A 100 30.41 6.68 -2.32
CA ASP A 100 30.00 7.73 -1.37
C ASP A 100 28.63 7.28 -0.83
N PHE A 101 28.62 6.53 0.27
CA PHE A 101 27.41 5.85 0.76
C PHE A 101 26.47 6.78 1.50
N ASP A 102 27.00 7.86 2.08
CA ASP A 102 26.24 8.79 2.90
C ASP A 102 25.87 10.10 2.18
N GLY A 103 26.43 10.35 0.99
CA GLY A 103 26.14 11.48 0.12
C GLY A 103 26.88 12.76 0.51
N ASP A 104 27.97 12.68 1.27
CA ASP A 104 28.74 13.85 1.72
C ASP A 104 29.77 14.35 0.69
N ASN A 105 29.82 13.73 -0.50
CA ASN A 105 30.78 13.95 -1.58
C ASN A 105 32.23 13.59 -1.21
N LYS A 106 32.44 12.68 -0.25
CA LYS A 106 33.74 12.06 0.01
C LYS A 106 33.68 10.58 -0.33
N THR A 107 34.81 10.05 -0.76
CA THR A 107 34.95 8.62 -1.06
C THR A 107 35.07 7.83 0.23
N ASP A 108 34.07 7.00 0.51
CA ASP A 108 34.05 6.03 1.61
C ASP A 108 34.80 4.74 1.26
N SER A 109 34.73 4.32 -0.01
CA SER A 109 35.42 3.11 -0.50
C SER A 109 35.81 3.24 -1.98
N ALA A 110 36.93 2.63 -2.36
CA ALA A 110 37.37 2.52 -3.75
C ALA A 110 37.41 1.06 -4.25
N GLU A 111 36.77 0.14 -3.51
CA GLU A 111 36.76 -1.28 -3.84
C GLU A 111 35.62 -1.61 -4.82
N ILE A 112 35.85 -2.60 -5.70
CA ILE A 112 34.79 -3.13 -6.58
C ILE A 112 33.65 -3.77 -5.78
N SER A 113 33.98 -4.36 -4.62
CA SER A 113 33.06 -4.96 -3.67
C SER A 113 33.29 -4.31 -2.30
N PRO A 114 32.65 -3.17 -2.01
CA PRO A 114 32.91 -2.42 -0.79
C PRO A 114 32.46 -3.18 0.47
N PRO A 115 33.03 -2.86 1.64
CA PRO A 115 32.55 -3.39 2.92
C PRO A 115 31.12 -2.91 3.21
N PRO A 116 30.37 -3.60 4.09
CA PRO A 116 29.06 -3.13 4.52
C PRO A 116 29.12 -1.73 5.15
N PHE A 117 28.13 -0.90 4.86
CA PHE A 117 28.01 0.47 5.39
C PHE A 117 26.87 0.55 6.41
N VAL A 118 27.08 1.28 7.50
CA VAL A 118 26.10 1.46 8.58
C VAL A 118 25.44 2.83 8.48
N TYR A 119 24.12 2.85 8.29
CA TYR A 119 23.29 4.04 8.30
C TYR A 119 22.86 4.35 9.73
N GLU A 120 23.69 5.11 10.44
CA GLU A 120 23.57 5.35 11.90
C GLU A 120 22.40 6.27 12.29
N SER A 121 22.01 7.22 11.44
CA SER A 121 21.08 8.29 11.80
C SER A 121 19.84 8.31 10.92
N PRO A 122 18.65 8.53 11.49
CA PRO A 122 17.42 8.68 10.71
C PRO A 122 17.51 9.86 9.74
N ARG A 123 17.67 9.58 8.43
CA ARG A 123 17.58 10.54 7.33
C ARG A 123 17.50 9.82 5.98
N ALA A 124 17.17 10.57 4.94
CA ALA A 124 17.42 10.13 3.57
C ALA A 124 18.90 10.37 3.21
N TYR A 125 19.51 9.39 2.58
CA TYR A 125 20.88 9.40 2.05
C TYR A 125 20.83 9.21 0.53
N ASN A 126 21.82 9.74 -0.17
CA ASN A 126 22.01 9.53 -1.60
C ASN A 126 23.33 8.77 -1.81
N ALA A 127 23.28 7.45 -1.63
CA ALA A 127 24.43 6.60 -1.90
C ALA A 127 24.81 6.72 -3.38
N ALA A 128 26.08 6.93 -3.67
CA ALA A 128 26.59 7.20 -4.99
C ALA A 128 27.82 6.36 -5.31
N LEU A 129 28.01 6.12 -6.59
CA LEU A 129 29.20 5.51 -7.15
C LEU A 129 29.61 6.32 -8.37
N VAL A 130 30.87 6.75 -8.38
CA VAL A 130 31.54 7.21 -9.60
C VAL A 130 32.40 6.06 -10.12
N VAL A 131 32.20 5.71 -11.39
CA VAL A 131 33.06 4.75 -12.10
C VAL A 131 33.83 5.50 -13.16
N THR A 132 35.15 5.38 -13.18
CA THR A 132 36.01 5.94 -14.23
C THR A 132 36.69 4.82 -15.00
N ASP A 133 36.72 4.91 -16.32
CA ASP A 133 37.39 3.95 -17.20
C ASP A 133 38.84 4.35 -17.53
N ALA A 134 39.59 3.47 -18.19
CA ALA A 134 40.99 3.69 -18.53
C ALA A 134 41.21 4.79 -19.59
N SER A 135 40.16 5.25 -20.27
CA SER A 135 40.20 6.39 -21.18
C SER A 135 39.95 7.73 -20.48
N GLY A 136 39.57 7.69 -19.20
CA GLY A 136 39.20 8.86 -18.40
C GLY A 136 37.73 9.26 -18.52
N GLN A 137 36.88 8.43 -19.16
CA GLN A 137 35.43 8.62 -19.13
C GLN A 137 34.90 8.22 -17.76
N ASP A 138 34.03 9.03 -17.16
CA ASP A 138 33.36 8.71 -15.91
C ASP A 138 31.83 8.70 -16.02
N ILE A 139 31.19 8.01 -15.08
CA ILE A 139 29.74 8.05 -14.86
C ILE A 139 29.47 8.04 -13.36
N ARG A 140 28.58 8.93 -12.92
CA ARG A 140 28.03 8.93 -11.56
C ARG A 140 26.63 8.35 -11.56
N VAL A 141 26.40 7.38 -10.68
CA VAL A 141 25.10 6.77 -10.44
C VAL A 141 24.74 6.91 -8.96
N THR A 142 23.45 7.06 -8.67
CA THR A 142 22.97 7.32 -7.31
C THR A 142 21.78 6.44 -6.96
N ARG A 143 21.65 6.11 -5.67
CA ARG A 143 20.54 5.36 -5.09
C ARG A 143 20.13 6.02 -3.77
N ARG A 144 18.84 6.38 -3.66
CA ARG A 144 18.29 6.91 -2.41
C ARG A 144 18.11 5.78 -1.40
N ILE A 145 18.55 6.01 -0.18
CA ILE A 145 18.41 5.14 0.99
C ILE A 145 17.71 5.94 2.09
N VAL A 146 16.83 5.33 2.89
CA VAL A 146 16.09 5.99 3.96
C VAL A 146 16.30 5.24 5.28
N ALA A 147 17.03 5.85 6.20
CA ALA A 147 17.02 5.41 7.59
C ALA A 147 15.92 6.18 8.32
N PHE A 148 15.07 5.51 9.10
CA PHE A 148 14.01 6.16 9.88
C PHE A 148 14.05 5.75 11.36
N ASP A 149 13.31 6.46 12.20
CA ASP A 149 13.11 6.12 13.61
C ASP A 149 11.62 5.80 13.87
N ALA A 150 11.23 5.60 15.12
CA ALA A 150 9.85 5.66 15.54
C ALA A 150 9.22 7.01 15.13
N PRO A 151 8.06 6.99 14.44
CA PRO A 151 7.40 8.22 14.05
C PRO A 151 6.82 8.94 15.26
N GLN A 152 6.50 10.22 15.09
CA GLN A 152 5.76 10.98 16.09
C GLN A 152 4.28 10.58 16.03
N MET A 153 3.79 9.93 17.09
CA MET A 153 2.39 9.54 17.16
C MET A 153 1.49 10.76 17.43
N PRO A 154 0.34 10.89 16.73
CA PRO A 154 -0.61 11.94 17.03
C PRO A 154 -1.27 11.69 18.39
N ASN A 155 -1.68 12.78 19.05
CA ASN A 155 -2.42 12.74 20.31
C ASN A 155 -3.93 12.94 20.09
N TRP A 156 -4.52 12.10 19.23
CA TRP A 156 -5.96 12.10 18.98
C TRP A 156 -6.69 11.29 20.03
N LYS A 157 -7.87 11.75 20.41
CA LYS A 157 -8.83 10.99 21.20
C LYS A 157 -10.10 10.77 20.41
N TYR A 158 -10.63 11.85 19.84
CA TYR A 158 -11.96 11.89 19.24
C TYR A 158 -11.87 11.76 17.71
N GLY A 159 -11.82 10.53 17.22
CA GLY A 159 -11.91 10.22 15.80
C GLY A 159 -13.33 9.87 15.38
N ILE A 160 -13.63 10.00 14.09
CA ILE A 160 -14.87 9.49 13.49
C ILE A 160 -14.58 8.91 12.11
N THR A 161 -15.29 7.85 11.73
CA THR A 161 -15.24 7.33 10.36
C THR A 161 -16.26 8.08 9.50
N ALA A 162 -15.84 8.50 8.31
CA ALA A 162 -16.73 9.09 7.31
C ALA A 162 -16.17 8.83 5.90
N HIS A 163 -17.04 8.48 4.97
CA HIS A 163 -16.67 8.16 3.58
C HIS A 163 -16.59 9.43 2.70
N LEU A 164 -15.85 10.44 3.14
CA LEU A 164 -15.79 11.76 2.47
C LEU A 164 -15.30 11.67 1.02
N GLU A 165 -14.50 10.66 0.70
CA GLU A 165 -14.01 10.34 -0.63
C GLU A 165 -15.11 9.83 -1.58
N ARG A 166 -16.23 9.34 -1.05
CA ARG A 166 -17.34 8.82 -1.88
C ARG A 166 -18.20 9.96 -2.39
N ARG A 167 -17.76 10.58 -3.48
CA ARG A 167 -18.44 11.70 -4.14
C ARG A 167 -19.66 11.30 -4.98
N ARG A 168 -20.60 10.55 -4.39
CA ARG A 168 -21.80 10.01 -5.05
C ARG A 168 -22.90 9.65 -4.03
N PRO A 169 -24.18 9.58 -4.43
CA PRO A 169 -25.22 9.00 -3.57
C PRO A 169 -24.90 7.54 -3.18
N PRO A 170 -25.29 7.06 -1.99
CA PRO A 170 -25.99 7.78 -0.91
C PRO A 170 -25.05 8.54 0.06
N TYR A 171 -23.83 8.87 -0.37
CA TYR A 171 -22.79 9.53 0.45
C TYR A 171 -22.78 11.05 0.24
N TYR A 172 -21.68 11.62 -0.31
CA TYR A 172 -21.47 13.07 -0.46
C TYR A 172 -21.40 13.48 -1.93
N PRO A 173 -22.52 13.63 -2.67
CA PRO A 173 -22.49 13.89 -4.12
C PRO A 173 -21.72 15.14 -4.54
N THR A 174 -21.57 16.13 -3.66
CA THR A 174 -20.89 17.39 -3.97
C THR A 174 -19.83 17.76 -2.94
N LEU A 175 -18.87 18.61 -3.32
CA LEU A 175 -17.91 19.18 -2.37
C LEU A 175 -18.59 20.04 -1.29
N ALA A 176 -19.78 20.58 -1.54
CA ALA A 176 -20.55 21.29 -0.52
C ALA A 176 -21.07 20.34 0.57
N ASP A 177 -21.39 19.09 0.21
CA ASP A 177 -21.76 18.06 1.19
C ASP A 177 -20.56 17.65 2.04
N VAL A 178 -19.38 17.50 1.42
CA VAL A 178 -18.11 17.24 2.13
C VAL A 178 -17.77 18.39 3.08
N GLU A 179 -17.89 19.64 2.63
CA GLU A 179 -17.68 20.84 3.44
C GLU A 179 -18.67 20.90 4.63
N ARG A 180 -19.93 20.54 4.40
CA ARG A 180 -20.96 20.47 5.45
C ARG A 180 -20.63 19.39 6.49
N ALA A 181 -20.18 18.22 6.05
CA ALA A 181 -19.70 17.14 6.92
C ALA A 181 -18.50 17.58 7.76
N ALA A 182 -17.49 18.18 7.13
CA ALA A 182 -16.29 18.70 7.78
C ALA A 182 -16.64 19.74 8.85
N LYS A 183 -17.54 20.68 8.53
CA LYS A 183 -18.01 21.68 9.49
C LYS A 183 -18.71 21.07 10.70
N LEU A 184 -19.55 20.05 10.50
CA LEU A 184 -20.25 19.36 11.58
C LEU A 184 -19.30 18.55 12.46
N MET A 185 -18.25 17.95 11.89
CA MET A 185 -17.16 17.31 12.63
C MET A 185 -16.39 18.32 13.48
N GLN A 186 -15.98 19.45 12.90
CA GLN A 186 -15.33 20.54 13.62
C GLN A 186 -16.19 21.04 14.79
N ASP A 187 -17.50 21.26 14.56
CA ASP A 187 -18.45 21.70 15.59
C ASP A 187 -18.65 20.67 16.71
N ALA A 188 -18.45 19.38 16.43
CA ALA A 188 -18.52 18.30 17.41
C ALA A 188 -17.20 18.08 18.16
N GLY A 189 -16.12 18.80 17.79
CA GLY A 189 -14.80 18.62 18.38
C GLY A 189 -14.09 17.35 17.94
N VAL A 190 -14.46 16.81 16.77
CA VAL A 190 -13.73 15.71 16.11
C VAL A 190 -12.35 16.24 15.72
N GLN A 191 -11.32 15.43 15.97
CA GLN A 191 -9.92 15.79 15.68
C GLN A 191 -9.40 15.15 14.39
N VAL A 192 -9.96 13.99 14.06
CA VAL A 192 -9.48 13.17 12.95
C VAL A 192 -10.65 12.44 12.29
N VAL A 193 -10.67 12.46 10.97
CA VAL A 193 -11.57 11.64 10.16
C VAL A 193 -10.80 10.42 9.65
N ARG A 194 -11.41 9.24 9.77
CA ARG A 194 -10.95 8.02 9.10
C ARG A 194 -11.74 7.82 7.81
N MET A 195 -11.03 7.62 6.70
CA MET A 195 -11.64 7.45 5.38
C MET A 195 -10.79 6.56 4.46
N ASP A 196 -11.43 5.94 3.48
CA ASP A 196 -10.77 5.05 2.53
C ASP A 196 -9.89 5.87 1.57
N PHE A 197 -8.68 5.40 1.29
CA PHE A 197 -7.89 5.73 0.11
C PHE A 197 -7.91 4.49 -0.77
N ASN A 198 -8.91 4.44 -1.65
CA ASN A 198 -9.22 3.27 -2.44
C ASN A 198 -8.37 3.20 -3.72
N TRP A 199 -7.69 2.07 -3.93
CA TRP A 199 -6.74 1.87 -5.03
C TRP A 199 -7.45 1.91 -6.37
N ASP A 200 -8.64 1.33 -6.49
CA ASP A 200 -9.38 1.34 -7.75
C ASP A 200 -9.82 2.76 -8.17
N MET A 201 -10.06 3.64 -7.19
CA MET A 201 -10.40 5.04 -7.47
C MET A 201 -9.16 5.88 -7.80
N LEU A 202 -8.06 5.67 -7.07
CA LEU A 202 -6.82 6.44 -7.21
C LEU A 202 -5.94 5.98 -8.38
N ASN A 203 -5.94 4.68 -8.71
CA ASN A 203 -5.13 4.07 -9.77
C ASN A 203 -5.95 3.01 -10.57
N PRO A 204 -6.99 3.45 -11.31
CA PRO A 204 -7.95 2.55 -11.98
C PRO A 204 -7.33 1.72 -13.12
N THR A 205 -6.21 2.16 -13.66
CA THR A 205 -5.33 1.40 -14.55
C THR A 205 -3.92 1.52 -14.01
N ARG A 206 -3.01 0.60 -14.37
CA ARG A 206 -1.65 0.58 -13.80
C ARG A 206 -0.91 1.92 -14.01
N GLU A 207 -1.14 2.57 -15.15
CA GLU A 207 -0.43 3.79 -15.58
C GLU A 207 -1.14 5.11 -15.20
N GLU A 208 -2.44 5.09 -14.85
CA GLU A 208 -3.24 6.31 -14.63
C GLU A 208 -3.47 6.61 -13.15
N TRP A 209 -3.19 7.85 -12.71
CA TRP A 209 -3.44 8.32 -11.35
C TRP A 209 -4.53 9.40 -11.30
N LYS A 210 -5.42 9.32 -10.30
CA LYS A 210 -6.58 10.20 -10.13
C LYS A 210 -6.66 10.78 -8.71
N PHE A 211 -5.81 11.76 -8.41
CA PHE A 211 -5.74 12.38 -7.09
C PHE A 211 -6.74 13.53 -6.85
N GLU A 212 -7.26 14.16 -7.90
CA GLU A 212 -8.01 15.43 -7.81
C GLU A 212 -9.18 15.40 -6.81
N ASP A 213 -9.94 14.30 -6.78
CA ASP A 213 -11.09 14.16 -5.87
C ASP A 213 -10.64 14.10 -4.41
N TYR A 214 -9.57 13.37 -4.15
CA TYR A 214 -8.96 13.27 -2.82
C TYR A 214 -8.28 14.57 -2.42
N ASP A 215 -7.58 15.25 -3.33
CA ASP A 215 -6.97 16.56 -3.08
C ASP A 215 -8.01 17.57 -2.57
N ASN A 216 -9.19 17.58 -3.20
CA ASN A 216 -10.28 18.44 -2.78
C ASN A 216 -10.82 18.08 -1.38
N VAL A 217 -10.99 16.78 -1.08
CA VAL A 217 -11.44 16.32 0.24
C VAL A 217 -10.42 16.62 1.33
N VAL A 218 -9.14 16.32 1.10
CA VAL A 218 -8.03 16.59 2.03
C VAL A 218 -7.92 18.10 2.30
N LYS A 219 -8.04 18.92 1.26
CA LYS A 219 -8.05 20.38 1.39
C LYS A 219 -9.21 20.88 2.25
N ILE A 220 -10.40 20.31 2.09
CA ILE A 220 -11.57 20.64 2.92
C ILE A 220 -11.33 20.20 4.37
N ALA A 221 -10.92 18.96 4.61
CA ALA A 221 -10.65 18.48 5.97
C ALA A 221 -9.66 19.39 6.72
N ARG A 222 -8.54 19.74 6.07
CA ARG A 222 -7.55 20.67 6.62
C ARG A 222 -8.11 22.06 6.91
N ALA A 223 -8.99 22.59 6.05
CA ALA A 223 -9.61 23.89 6.25
C ALA A 223 -10.57 23.93 7.47
N HIS A 224 -10.96 22.77 7.98
CA HIS A 224 -11.80 22.59 9.17
C HIS A 224 -11.03 22.01 10.37
N ASP A 225 -9.70 22.12 10.36
CA ASP A 225 -8.81 21.62 11.43
C ASP A 225 -8.93 20.11 11.69
N LEU A 226 -9.38 19.34 10.68
CA LEU A 226 -9.48 17.89 10.75
C LEU A 226 -8.19 17.26 10.21
N GLN A 227 -7.62 16.34 10.98
CA GLN A 227 -6.57 15.45 10.50
C GLN A 227 -7.21 14.21 9.85
N ILE A 228 -6.40 13.42 9.14
CA ILE A 228 -6.88 12.24 8.40
C ILE A 228 -6.10 11.00 8.85
N LEU A 229 -6.85 9.93 9.12
CA LEU A 229 -6.35 8.56 9.06
C LEU A 229 -6.79 7.97 7.72
N GLY A 230 -5.84 7.81 6.80
CA GLY A 230 -6.12 7.28 5.46
C GLY A 230 -5.99 5.76 5.44
N VAL A 231 -7.01 5.04 4.97
CA VAL A 231 -6.94 3.58 4.82
C VAL A 231 -6.43 3.24 3.42
N ILE A 232 -5.23 2.67 3.31
CA ILE A 232 -4.68 2.17 2.05
C ILE A 232 -5.38 0.85 1.72
N ASP A 233 -6.43 0.93 0.91
CA ASP A 233 -7.28 -0.19 0.54
C ASP A 233 -7.86 -0.05 -0.87
N TYR A 234 -8.96 -0.74 -1.17
CA TYR A 234 -8.81 -2.11 -1.66
C TYR A 234 -8.33 -2.22 -3.11
N ALA A 235 -8.06 -3.45 -3.57
CA ALA A 235 -7.39 -3.71 -4.84
C ALA A 235 -8.09 -3.11 -6.07
N SER A 236 -7.31 -2.47 -6.94
CA SER A 236 -7.78 -2.19 -8.30
C SER A 236 -7.88 -3.49 -9.11
N TRP A 237 -8.82 -3.55 -10.04
CA TRP A 237 -9.13 -4.77 -10.80
C TRP A 237 -7.91 -5.38 -11.52
N TRP A 238 -7.00 -4.55 -12.02
CA TRP A 238 -5.79 -4.99 -12.75
C TRP A 238 -4.68 -5.51 -11.81
N ALA A 239 -4.78 -5.22 -10.52
CA ALA A 239 -3.82 -5.63 -9.49
C ALA A 239 -4.36 -6.75 -8.59
N SER A 240 -5.66 -7.02 -8.61
CA SER A 240 -6.31 -8.08 -7.84
C SER A 240 -5.76 -9.47 -8.18
N SER A 241 -5.77 -10.42 -7.26
CA SER A 241 -5.54 -11.85 -7.56
C SER A 241 -6.71 -12.51 -8.29
N ALA A 242 -7.88 -11.87 -8.34
CA ALA A 242 -9.09 -12.38 -8.99
C ALA A 242 -9.47 -11.60 -10.25
N GLN A 243 -8.50 -11.13 -11.03
CA GLN A 243 -8.69 -10.24 -12.20
C GLN A 243 -9.74 -10.74 -13.19
N ASP A 244 -9.79 -12.05 -13.41
CA ASP A 244 -10.70 -12.71 -14.35
C ASP A 244 -12.13 -12.92 -13.81
N SER A 245 -12.38 -12.60 -12.53
CA SER A 245 -13.73 -12.68 -11.96
C SER A 245 -14.64 -11.66 -12.64
N ASN A 246 -15.89 -12.04 -12.94
CA ASN A 246 -16.90 -11.10 -13.42
C ASN A 246 -17.53 -10.27 -12.28
N ASP A 247 -17.40 -10.73 -11.03
CA ASP A 247 -17.90 -10.00 -9.86
C ASP A 247 -16.87 -8.96 -9.40
N TRP A 248 -17.24 -7.68 -9.49
CA TRP A 248 -16.38 -6.57 -9.08
C TRP A 248 -16.04 -6.59 -7.59
N ARG A 249 -16.93 -7.10 -6.72
CA ARG A 249 -16.65 -7.21 -5.29
C ARG A 249 -15.61 -8.28 -5.03
N VAL A 250 -15.63 -9.36 -5.81
CA VAL A 250 -14.58 -10.38 -5.73
C VAL A 250 -13.23 -9.79 -6.12
N ARG A 251 -13.17 -9.00 -7.21
CA ARG A 251 -11.93 -8.31 -7.61
C ARG A 251 -11.45 -7.34 -6.54
N LEU A 252 -12.34 -6.50 -6.01
CA LEU A 252 -12.01 -5.46 -5.04
C LEU A 252 -11.42 -6.04 -3.74
N TYR A 253 -12.06 -7.07 -3.18
CA TYR A 253 -11.67 -7.62 -1.87
C TYR A 253 -10.71 -8.81 -1.94
N SER A 254 -10.31 -9.23 -3.14
CA SER A 254 -9.25 -10.22 -3.30
C SER A 254 -7.89 -9.58 -3.04
N GLU A 255 -7.00 -10.35 -2.41
CA GLU A 255 -5.62 -9.92 -2.15
C GLU A 255 -4.91 -9.46 -3.44
N PRO A 256 -4.01 -8.46 -3.38
CA PRO A 256 -3.18 -8.08 -4.52
C PRO A 256 -2.37 -9.26 -5.08
N LEU A 257 -2.28 -9.35 -6.41
CA LEU A 257 -1.53 -10.39 -7.13
C LEU A 257 -0.01 -10.32 -6.87
N ASN A 258 0.51 -9.11 -6.67
CA ASN A 258 1.94 -8.84 -6.49
C ASN A 258 2.16 -7.75 -5.44
N ASP A 259 3.10 -7.99 -4.52
CA ASP A 259 3.47 -7.08 -3.44
C ASP A 259 4.05 -5.77 -3.95
N TYR A 260 4.84 -5.83 -5.03
CA TYR A 260 5.45 -4.64 -5.60
C TYR A 260 4.42 -3.61 -6.05
N ASP A 261 3.30 -4.05 -6.65
CA ASP A 261 2.28 -3.13 -7.12
C ASP A 261 1.52 -2.48 -5.96
N PHE A 262 1.29 -3.21 -4.85
CA PHE A 262 0.71 -2.65 -3.64
C PHE A 262 1.67 -1.71 -2.91
N ALA A 263 2.97 -2.03 -2.90
CA ALA A 263 4.02 -1.16 -2.37
C ALA A 263 4.15 0.13 -3.17
N ARG A 264 4.14 0.04 -4.51
CA ARG A 264 4.11 1.20 -5.41
C ARG A 264 2.86 2.04 -5.15
N TYR A 265 1.70 1.40 -5.01
CA TYR A 265 0.47 2.10 -4.67
C TYR A 265 0.60 2.90 -3.37
N THR A 266 1.06 2.24 -2.32
CA THR A 266 1.30 2.86 -1.01
C THR A 266 2.29 4.03 -1.13
N TYR A 267 3.42 3.84 -1.81
CA TYR A 267 4.43 4.87 -2.02
C TYR A 267 3.85 6.12 -2.69
N GLU A 268 3.13 5.96 -3.79
CA GLU A 268 2.60 7.09 -4.57
C GLU A 268 1.55 7.87 -3.79
N VAL A 269 0.64 7.19 -3.09
CA VAL A 269 -0.37 7.84 -2.24
C VAL A 269 0.29 8.57 -1.07
N VAL A 270 1.15 7.90 -0.30
CA VAL A 270 1.84 8.52 0.84
C VAL A 270 2.71 9.69 0.37
N ASN A 271 3.46 9.54 -0.73
CA ASN A 271 4.33 10.59 -1.24
C ASN A 271 3.55 11.81 -1.73
N HIS A 272 2.38 11.61 -2.33
CA HIS A 272 1.52 12.69 -2.80
C HIS A 272 0.89 13.46 -1.63
N PHE A 273 0.47 12.78 -0.56
CA PHE A 273 -0.26 13.39 0.56
C PHE A 273 0.57 13.65 1.84
N LYS A 274 1.86 13.35 1.88
CA LYS A 274 2.71 13.43 3.10
C LYS A 274 2.67 14.76 3.86
N ASP A 275 2.46 15.87 3.16
CA ASP A 275 2.40 17.19 3.79
C ASP A 275 1.07 17.42 4.54
N ASP A 276 0.03 16.63 4.24
CA ASP A 276 -1.33 16.79 4.76
C ASP A 276 -1.84 15.56 5.55
N VAL A 277 -1.31 14.36 5.29
CA VAL A 277 -1.73 13.10 5.90
C VAL A 277 -0.52 12.30 6.36
N GLN A 278 -0.40 12.09 7.68
CA GLN A 278 0.73 11.38 8.28
C GLN A 278 0.39 9.97 8.75
N VAL A 279 -0.90 9.59 8.87
CA VAL A 279 -1.30 8.31 9.46
C VAL A 279 -2.03 7.45 8.44
N TRP A 280 -1.48 6.26 8.21
CA TRP A 280 -1.92 5.35 7.16
C TRP A 280 -2.24 3.97 7.74
N GLN A 281 -3.48 3.52 7.59
CA GLN A 281 -3.89 2.17 7.96
C GLN A 281 -3.81 1.25 6.75
N ILE A 282 -3.17 0.08 6.91
CA ILE A 282 -2.98 -0.85 5.80
C ILE A 282 -4.11 -1.86 5.78
N TRP A 283 -5.02 -1.75 4.81
CA TRP A 283 -6.20 -2.59 4.63
C TRP A 283 -7.27 -2.47 5.74
N ASN A 284 -8.47 -2.98 5.45
CA ASN A 284 -9.59 -3.06 6.37
C ASN A 284 -10.04 -4.52 6.57
N GLU A 285 -10.10 -4.98 7.82
CA GLU A 285 -10.66 -6.28 8.22
C GLU A 285 -10.23 -7.50 7.37
N PRO A 286 -8.92 -7.70 7.12
CA PRO A 286 -8.42 -8.83 6.34
C PRO A 286 -8.70 -10.20 7.02
N ASN A 287 -9.17 -10.18 8.27
CA ASN A 287 -9.61 -11.35 9.01
C ASN A 287 -11.04 -11.80 8.66
N THR A 288 -11.73 -11.13 7.73
CA THR A 288 -13.07 -11.51 7.26
C THR A 288 -13.08 -11.93 5.79
N GLU A 289 -13.90 -12.90 5.41
CA GLU A 289 -14.15 -13.27 4.00
C GLU A 289 -14.82 -12.14 3.19
N GLY A 290 -15.46 -11.20 3.90
CA GLY A 290 -16.07 -10.01 3.31
C GLY A 290 -15.03 -9.08 2.69
N PHE A 291 -13.92 -8.87 3.41
CA PHE A 291 -12.87 -7.91 3.04
C PHE A 291 -11.53 -8.58 2.66
N TRP A 292 -11.47 -9.91 2.66
CA TRP A 292 -10.33 -10.67 2.14
C TRP A 292 -10.77 -11.95 1.45
N LYS A 293 -10.55 -12.00 0.14
CA LYS A 293 -10.96 -13.13 -0.70
C LYS A 293 -9.78 -13.93 -1.26
N PRO A 294 -9.93 -15.26 -1.43
CA PRO A 294 -11.16 -16.03 -1.20
C PRO A 294 -11.46 -16.32 0.27
N GLN A 295 -10.45 -16.26 1.14
CA GLN A 295 -10.57 -16.48 2.58
C GLN A 295 -9.43 -15.74 3.31
N PRO A 296 -9.62 -15.31 4.57
CA PRO A 296 -8.59 -14.62 5.34
C PRO A 296 -7.23 -15.35 5.35
N ASN A 297 -6.16 -14.59 5.13
CA ASN A 297 -4.80 -15.12 5.09
C ASN A 297 -3.81 -14.22 5.83
N PRO A 298 -3.52 -14.51 7.12
CA PRO A 298 -2.61 -13.69 7.92
C PRO A 298 -1.20 -13.56 7.33
N ALA A 299 -0.65 -14.64 6.76
CA ALA A 299 0.71 -14.62 6.22
C ALA A 299 0.80 -13.76 4.96
N ARG A 300 -0.20 -13.84 4.07
CA ARG A 300 -0.27 -12.95 2.90
C ARG A 300 -0.42 -11.49 3.31
N TYR A 301 -1.33 -11.20 4.24
CA TYR A 301 -1.50 -9.85 4.77
C TYR A 301 -0.19 -9.29 5.35
N VAL A 302 0.59 -10.09 6.09
CA VAL A 302 1.88 -9.65 6.61
C VAL A 302 2.90 -9.35 5.51
N SER A 303 2.93 -10.13 4.41
CA SER A 303 3.78 -9.82 3.26
C SER A 303 3.47 -8.43 2.67
N LEU A 304 2.17 -8.11 2.52
CA LEU A 304 1.74 -6.78 2.05
C LEU A 304 2.05 -5.69 3.06
N LEU A 305 1.81 -5.94 4.35
CA LEU A 305 2.09 -4.99 5.43
C LEU A 305 3.57 -4.60 5.46
N GLN A 306 4.48 -5.56 5.32
CA GLN A 306 5.92 -5.31 5.32
C GLN A 306 6.33 -4.38 4.17
N GLU A 307 5.89 -4.69 2.95
CA GLU A 307 6.23 -3.90 1.76
C GLU A 307 5.56 -2.51 1.78
N ALA A 308 4.29 -2.43 2.21
CA ALA A 308 3.59 -1.16 2.37
C ALA A 308 4.22 -0.28 3.46
N TYR A 309 4.61 -0.86 4.59
CA TYR A 309 5.30 -0.15 5.66
C TYR A 309 6.58 0.52 5.16
N LEU A 310 7.43 -0.25 4.46
CA LEU A 310 8.72 0.24 3.95
C LEU A 310 8.54 1.27 2.83
N ALA A 311 7.55 1.07 1.95
CA ALA A 311 7.17 2.01 0.92
C ALA A 311 6.67 3.35 1.51
N ALA A 312 5.83 3.30 2.54
CA ALA A 312 5.35 4.47 3.26
C ALA A 312 6.52 5.24 3.91
N LYS A 313 7.42 4.56 4.62
CA LYS A 313 8.60 5.20 5.24
C LYS A 313 9.56 5.78 4.21
N TYR A 314 9.69 5.13 3.05
CA TYR A 314 10.52 5.65 1.96
C TYR A 314 9.92 6.92 1.34
N ALA A 315 8.59 6.99 1.22
CA ALA A 315 7.87 8.20 0.81
C ALA A 315 8.00 9.34 1.84
N ASP A 316 7.69 9.03 3.10
CA ASP A 316 7.75 9.92 4.25
C ASP A 316 8.28 9.16 5.48
N PRO A 317 9.51 9.44 5.96
CA PRO A 317 10.09 8.80 7.13
C PRO A 317 9.26 8.98 8.42
N ASN A 318 8.40 9.99 8.48
CA ASN A 318 7.54 10.27 9.63
C ASN A 318 6.13 9.64 9.50
N ALA A 319 5.80 9.02 8.37
CA ALA A 319 4.51 8.37 8.19
C ALA A 319 4.29 7.33 9.30
N VAL A 320 3.17 7.43 10.00
CA VAL A 320 2.72 6.44 10.99
C VAL A 320 1.94 5.36 10.26
N VAL A 321 2.36 4.11 10.40
CA VAL A 321 1.69 2.97 9.75
C VAL A 321 0.90 2.17 10.79
N ILE A 322 -0.40 2.08 10.59
CA ILE A 322 -1.32 1.36 11.48
C ILE A 322 -1.63 -0.01 10.88
N PHE A 323 -1.61 -1.04 11.71
CA PHE A 323 -2.09 -2.37 11.34
C PHE A 323 -3.56 -2.28 10.86
N ALA A 324 -3.99 -3.16 9.96
CA ALA A 324 -5.39 -3.28 9.55
C ALA A 324 -6.32 -3.29 10.78
N GLY A 325 -7.46 -2.63 10.66
CA GLY A 325 -8.51 -2.74 11.68
C GLY A 325 -9.04 -4.18 11.68
N MET A 326 -8.81 -4.93 12.75
CA MET A 326 -9.32 -6.30 12.84
C MET A 326 -10.78 -6.32 13.26
N SER A 327 -11.63 -7.03 12.52
CA SER A 327 -13.00 -7.29 12.96
C SER A 327 -13.01 -8.00 14.32
N SER A 328 -13.92 -7.62 15.22
CA SER A 328 -13.90 -7.98 16.65
C SER A 328 -12.61 -7.51 17.33
N ASN A 329 -11.84 -8.41 17.96
CA ASN A 329 -10.61 -8.09 18.68
C ASN A 329 -9.36 -8.73 18.02
N GLY A 330 -9.51 -9.29 16.81
CA GLY A 330 -8.44 -9.98 16.07
C GLY A 330 -7.96 -11.30 16.68
N ILE A 331 -8.62 -11.77 17.74
CA ILE A 331 -8.38 -13.06 18.41
C ILE A 331 -9.57 -13.98 18.20
N GLU A 332 -10.77 -13.45 18.44
CA GLU A 332 -12.02 -14.18 18.24
C GLU A 332 -12.28 -14.44 16.75
N GLY A 333 -12.92 -15.57 16.49
CA GLY A 333 -13.29 -16.02 15.16
C GLY A 333 -13.50 -17.52 15.13
N ASN A 334 -13.92 -18.01 13.98
CA ASN A 334 -13.96 -19.41 13.62
C ASN A 334 -13.61 -19.51 12.14
N ASP A 335 -12.57 -20.27 11.81
CA ASP A 335 -12.06 -20.42 10.44
C ASP A 335 -13.12 -21.00 9.48
N ASP A 336 -14.18 -21.64 9.99
CA ASP A 336 -15.33 -22.14 9.20
C ASP A 336 -16.48 -21.12 9.05
N SER A 337 -16.37 -19.92 9.63
CA SER A 337 -17.44 -18.91 9.70
C SER A 337 -17.18 -17.65 8.86
N GLY A 338 -16.09 -17.64 8.12
CA GLY A 338 -15.63 -16.47 7.37
C GLY A 338 -15.04 -15.35 8.24
N LEU A 339 -14.88 -15.54 9.54
CA LEU A 339 -14.09 -14.70 10.44
C LEU A 339 -12.93 -15.52 11.01
N ALA A 340 -11.71 -15.27 10.56
CA ALA A 340 -10.55 -16.06 10.98
C ALA A 340 -10.21 -15.88 12.46
N SER A 341 -10.03 -17.00 13.14
CA SER A 341 -9.59 -17.05 14.54
C SER A 341 -8.10 -16.73 14.68
N ASN A 342 -7.73 -16.10 15.80
CA ASN A 342 -6.36 -15.80 16.20
C ASN A 342 -5.53 -15.08 15.11
N PHE A 343 -6.17 -14.23 14.30
CA PHE A 343 -5.52 -13.58 13.16
C PHE A 343 -4.28 -12.78 13.59
N ILE A 344 -4.36 -12.00 14.68
CA ILE A 344 -3.22 -11.21 15.19
C ILE A 344 -2.08 -12.12 15.63
N GLU A 345 -2.33 -13.22 16.36
CA GLU A 345 -1.28 -14.15 16.78
C GLU A 345 -0.60 -14.81 15.58
N ARG A 346 -1.39 -15.22 14.57
CA ARG A 346 -0.90 -15.77 13.31
C ARG A 346 -0.10 -14.75 12.49
N ALA A 347 -0.48 -13.48 12.52
CA ALA A 347 0.26 -12.40 11.89
C ALA A 347 1.62 -12.16 12.58
N TYR A 348 1.66 -12.20 13.92
CA TYR A 348 2.93 -12.18 14.64
C TYR A 348 3.85 -13.35 14.26
N MET A 349 3.31 -14.57 14.17
CA MET A 349 4.06 -15.75 13.72
C MET A 349 4.58 -15.61 12.27
N ALA A 350 3.86 -14.87 11.43
CA ALA A 350 4.27 -14.57 10.05
C ALA A 350 5.28 -13.41 9.94
N GLY A 351 5.65 -12.76 11.05
CA GLY A 351 6.68 -11.70 11.06
C GLY A 351 6.13 -10.27 10.99
N ALA A 352 4.92 -10.01 11.48
CA ALA A 352 4.36 -8.65 11.49
C ALA A 352 5.14 -7.66 12.37
N ARG A 353 5.79 -8.15 13.43
CA ARG A 353 6.44 -7.30 14.44
C ARG A 353 7.51 -6.41 13.79
N GLY A 354 7.45 -5.11 14.10
CA GLY A 354 8.35 -4.09 13.56
C GLY A 354 7.83 -3.35 12.33
N TYR A 355 6.74 -3.85 11.70
CA TYR A 355 6.15 -3.30 10.47
C TYR A 355 4.79 -2.61 10.69
N PHE A 356 4.55 -2.14 11.91
CA PHE A 356 3.46 -1.24 12.26
C PHE A 356 3.86 -0.41 13.48
N ASP A 357 3.33 0.80 13.56
CA ASP A 357 3.56 1.76 14.65
C ASP A 357 2.36 1.82 15.62
N ALA A 358 1.20 1.28 15.23
CA ALA A 358 0.08 0.98 16.12
C ALA A 358 -0.71 -0.26 15.67
N MET A 359 -1.33 -0.95 16.62
CA MET A 359 -2.29 -2.03 16.37
C MET A 359 -3.71 -1.44 16.32
N ALA A 360 -4.59 -2.00 15.49
CA ALA A 360 -5.98 -1.56 15.40
C ALA A 360 -6.98 -2.73 15.45
N ILE A 361 -8.11 -2.52 16.12
CA ILE A 361 -9.22 -3.48 16.21
C ILE A 361 -10.57 -2.76 16.10
N HIS A 362 -11.60 -3.49 15.69
CA HIS A 362 -12.98 -3.05 15.51
C HIS A 362 -13.93 -3.87 16.41
N PRO A 363 -13.89 -3.66 17.74
CA PRO A 363 -14.60 -4.50 18.69
C PRO A 363 -16.07 -4.07 18.81
N TYR A 364 -16.79 -4.15 17.68
CA TYR A 364 -18.22 -3.86 17.63
C TYR A 364 -18.98 -4.66 18.69
N MET A 365 -19.76 -3.94 19.49
CA MET A 365 -20.53 -4.50 20.58
C MET A 365 -21.78 -3.67 20.79
N LEU A 366 -22.91 -4.36 20.92
CA LEU A 366 -24.17 -3.72 21.28
C LEU A 366 -24.18 -3.33 22.76
N PRO A 367 -24.93 -2.28 23.14
CA PRO A 367 -24.99 -1.78 24.51
C PRO A 367 -25.35 -2.85 25.55
N ASN A 368 -26.19 -3.82 25.18
CA ASN A 368 -26.59 -4.93 26.06
C ASN A 368 -25.44 -5.90 26.40
N GLY A 369 -24.35 -5.91 25.64
CA GLY A 369 -23.12 -6.65 25.95
C GLY A 369 -22.33 -6.03 27.10
N GLY A 370 -22.51 -4.73 27.35
CA GLY A 370 -21.95 -3.98 28.47
C GLY A 370 -20.48 -3.60 28.32
N ILE A 371 -20.11 -2.46 28.90
CA ILE A 371 -18.77 -1.88 28.78
C ILE A 371 -17.66 -2.78 29.33
N GLU A 372 -17.91 -3.56 30.38
CA GLU A 372 -16.89 -4.44 30.98
C GLU A 372 -16.51 -5.60 30.04
N THR A 373 -17.47 -6.11 29.25
CA THR A 373 -17.19 -7.12 28.23
C THR A 373 -16.35 -6.54 27.11
N LEU A 374 -16.64 -5.31 26.68
CA LEU A 374 -15.83 -4.59 25.70
C LEU A 374 -14.39 -4.36 26.21
N ARG A 375 -14.25 -3.89 27.46
CA ARG A 375 -12.94 -3.72 28.12
C ARG A 375 -12.16 -5.03 28.19
N ALA A 376 -12.81 -6.15 28.46
CA ALA A 376 -12.18 -7.46 28.47
C ALA A 376 -11.67 -7.86 27.08
N LYS A 377 -12.43 -7.62 26.01
CA LYS A 377 -12.01 -7.88 24.62
C LYS A 377 -10.77 -7.09 24.24
N ILE A 378 -10.75 -5.78 24.52
CA ILE A 378 -9.61 -4.89 24.26
C ILE A 378 -8.39 -5.34 25.08
N SER A 379 -8.60 -5.70 26.34
CA SER A 379 -7.53 -6.18 27.23
C SER A 379 -6.92 -7.51 26.76
N ALA A 380 -7.72 -8.39 26.15
CA ALA A 380 -7.22 -9.64 25.57
C ALA A 380 -6.25 -9.38 24.41
N THR A 381 -6.59 -8.44 23.51
CA THR A 381 -5.67 -8.02 22.43
C THR A 381 -4.40 -7.40 22.99
N ARG A 382 -4.51 -6.52 24.00
CA ARG A 382 -3.34 -5.95 24.69
C ARG A 382 -2.46 -7.03 25.31
N ALA A 383 -3.04 -8.04 25.97
CA ALA A 383 -2.27 -9.14 26.55
C ALA A 383 -1.51 -9.95 25.49
N LEU A 384 -2.11 -10.18 24.33
CA LEU A 384 -1.44 -10.81 23.18
C LEU A 384 -0.28 -9.95 22.65
N MET A 385 -0.48 -8.65 22.46
CA MET A 385 0.59 -7.73 22.04
C MET A 385 1.77 -7.75 23.02
N ASN A 386 1.48 -7.71 24.32
CA ASN A 386 2.52 -7.78 25.35
C ASN A 386 3.28 -9.12 25.31
N LYS A 387 2.58 -10.25 25.14
CA LYS A 387 3.20 -11.57 24.96
C LYS A 387 4.10 -11.61 23.72
N SER A 388 3.79 -10.84 22.69
CA SER A 388 4.57 -10.71 21.45
C SER A 388 5.70 -9.67 21.52
N GLY A 389 5.89 -8.98 22.66
CA GLY A 389 6.97 -8.00 22.87
C GLY A 389 6.70 -6.61 22.30
N ASP A 390 5.42 -6.23 22.17
CA ASP A 390 4.97 -4.92 21.69
C ASP A 390 4.22 -4.14 22.80
N GLU A 391 4.75 -4.17 24.03
CA GLU A 391 4.11 -3.53 25.19
C GLU A 391 3.91 -2.02 25.00
N ASN A 392 4.80 -1.39 24.24
CA ASN A 392 4.80 0.06 23.98
C ASN A 392 4.07 0.46 22.70
N ILE A 393 3.61 -0.50 21.89
CA ILE A 393 2.84 -0.18 20.69
C ILE A 393 1.39 0.14 21.11
N PRO A 394 0.84 1.31 20.73
CA PRO A 394 -0.53 1.66 21.07
C PRO A 394 -1.54 0.76 20.36
N LEU A 395 -2.70 0.56 21.01
CA LEU A 395 -3.83 -0.21 20.49
C LEU A 395 -4.98 0.76 20.27
N TRP A 396 -5.37 0.97 19.01
CA TRP A 396 -6.40 1.92 18.60
C TRP A 396 -7.72 1.20 18.29
N LEU A 397 -8.83 1.88 18.55
CA LEU A 397 -10.13 1.44 18.05
C LEU A 397 -10.43 2.25 16.78
N THR A 398 -10.06 1.72 15.62
CA THR A 398 -10.26 2.44 14.34
C THR A 398 -11.69 2.36 13.82
N GLU A 399 -12.53 1.50 14.40
CA GLU A 399 -13.97 1.56 14.30
C GLU A 399 -14.60 1.02 15.58
N ILE A 400 -15.66 1.67 16.03
CA ILE A 400 -16.63 1.14 16.99
C ILE A 400 -17.93 1.92 16.82
N GLY A 401 -19.07 1.27 16.95
CA GLY A 401 -20.35 1.95 16.84
C GLY A 401 -21.51 1.03 17.15
N VAL A 402 -22.70 1.56 16.98
CA VAL A 402 -23.96 0.83 17.07
C VAL A 402 -24.97 1.46 16.12
N PRO A 403 -25.66 0.67 15.28
CA PRO A 403 -26.70 1.23 14.43
C PRO A 403 -27.94 1.52 15.27
N THR A 404 -28.70 2.57 14.93
CA THR A 404 -30.07 2.76 15.42
C THR A 404 -31.07 1.89 14.64
N ASP A 405 -30.66 0.65 14.36
CA ASP A 405 -31.44 -0.40 13.69
C ASP A 405 -31.20 -1.76 14.40
N ALA A 406 -31.91 -2.82 14.02
CA ALA A 406 -31.67 -4.18 14.47
C ALA A 406 -30.59 -4.85 13.58
N PRO A 407 -29.35 -5.01 14.05
CA PRO A 407 -28.30 -5.57 13.23
C PRO A 407 -28.50 -7.05 12.93
N TRP A 408 -28.24 -7.47 11.70
CA TRP A 408 -28.45 -8.85 11.23
C TRP A 408 -27.59 -9.90 11.96
N TRP A 409 -26.49 -9.48 12.60
CA TRP A 409 -25.61 -10.36 13.40
C TRP A 409 -26.06 -10.54 14.86
N SER A 410 -27.19 -9.95 15.26
CA SER A 410 -27.70 -10.03 16.62
C SER A 410 -29.21 -10.29 16.67
N THR A 411 -29.67 -10.93 17.74
CA THR A 411 -31.09 -11.06 18.08
C THR A 411 -31.56 -9.97 19.05
N ALA A 412 -30.70 -9.01 19.37
CA ALA A 412 -31.02 -7.88 20.22
C ALA A 412 -32.15 -7.02 19.60
N PRO A 413 -32.97 -6.36 20.44
CA PRO A 413 -33.97 -5.44 19.93
C PRO A 413 -33.34 -4.24 19.21
N LEU A 414 -34.15 -3.53 18.43
CA LEU A 414 -33.82 -2.24 17.83
C LEU A 414 -33.19 -1.30 18.87
N GLN A 415 -32.07 -0.67 18.51
CA GLN A 415 -31.43 0.33 19.35
C GLN A 415 -32.03 1.71 19.07
N SER A 416 -32.46 2.41 20.12
CA SER A 416 -32.95 3.78 19.99
C SER A 416 -31.78 4.78 19.80
N GLU A 417 -32.08 6.01 19.37
CA GLU A 417 -31.07 7.08 19.37
C GLU A 417 -30.49 7.34 20.77
N ASP A 418 -31.27 7.15 21.83
CA ASP A 418 -30.81 7.28 23.22
C ASP A 418 -29.87 6.13 23.61
N ASP A 419 -30.15 4.89 23.19
CA ASP A 419 -29.25 3.75 23.43
C ASP A 419 -27.89 3.97 22.75
N ALA A 420 -27.91 4.41 21.48
CA ALA A 420 -26.70 4.73 20.73
C ALA A 420 -25.91 5.89 21.38
N ALA A 421 -26.60 6.95 21.80
CA ALA A 421 -25.97 8.10 22.44
C ALA A 421 -25.36 7.76 23.81
N ASN A 422 -26.07 6.97 24.63
CA ASN A 422 -25.56 6.51 25.92
C ASN A 422 -24.33 5.61 25.73
N TRP A 423 -24.36 4.72 24.74
CA TRP A 423 -23.22 3.85 24.43
C TRP A 423 -22.01 4.62 23.94
N LEU A 424 -22.20 5.60 23.04
CA LEU A 424 -21.14 6.54 22.63
C LEU A 424 -20.53 7.22 23.87
N GLY A 425 -21.38 7.70 24.78
CA GLY A 425 -20.94 8.31 26.03
C GLY A 425 -20.09 7.38 26.88
N GLU A 426 -20.48 6.11 27.03
CA GLU A 426 -19.69 5.12 27.78
C GLU A 426 -18.34 4.85 27.11
N VAL A 427 -18.32 4.60 25.80
CA VAL A 427 -17.11 4.33 25.02
C VAL A 427 -16.09 5.47 25.15
N TYR A 428 -16.52 6.71 24.92
CA TYR A 428 -15.66 7.89 24.98
C TYR A 428 -15.36 8.42 26.39
N THR A 429 -15.81 7.74 27.46
CA THR A 429 -15.49 8.12 28.84
C THR A 429 -14.81 7.02 29.64
N LYS A 430 -15.05 5.75 29.31
CA LYS A 430 -14.60 4.59 30.11
C LYS A 430 -13.47 3.77 29.47
N LEU A 431 -12.96 4.12 28.28
CA LEU A 431 -11.95 3.30 27.58
C LEU A 431 -10.55 3.96 27.45
N TRP A 432 -10.38 5.22 27.87
CA TRP A 432 -9.11 5.95 27.66
C TRP A 432 -7.89 5.39 28.37
N ASP A 433 -8.08 4.52 29.36
CA ASP A 433 -7.01 3.78 30.02
C ASP A 433 -6.50 2.59 29.19
N LEU A 434 -7.28 2.11 28.21
CA LEU A 434 -6.97 0.95 27.38
C LEU A 434 -6.53 1.33 25.95
N THR A 435 -7.02 2.47 25.46
CA THR A 435 -6.76 2.93 24.10
C THR A 435 -6.60 4.46 24.07
N PRO A 436 -5.59 5.00 23.36
CA PRO A 436 -5.41 6.44 23.26
C PRO A 436 -6.39 7.09 22.28
N THR A 437 -6.86 6.35 21.27
CA THR A 437 -7.61 6.89 20.11
C THR A 437 -8.80 6.01 19.79
N ILE A 438 -9.99 6.62 19.63
CA ILE A 438 -11.24 5.93 19.29
C ILE A 438 -11.91 6.62 18.11
N PHE A 439 -12.27 5.84 17.10
CA PHE A 439 -13.04 6.26 15.93
C PHE A 439 -14.44 5.69 15.99
N TRP A 440 -15.45 6.56 16.07
CA TRP A 440 -16.84 6.14 15.99
C TRP A 440 -17.24 5.87 14.53
N TYR A 441 -17.84 4.71 14.26
CA TYR A 441 -18.49 4.41 12.99
C TYR A 441 -20.00 4.66 13.16
N GLU A 442 -20.59 5.66 12.50
CA GLU A 442 -19.96 6.63 11.57
C GLU A 442 -20.58 8.03 11.67
N LEU A 443 -20.11 8.97 10.84
CA LEU A 443 -20.61 10.35 10.86
C LEU A 443 -22.09 10.47 10.47
N GLN A 444 -22.50 9.83 9.36
CA GLN A 444 -23.79 10.11 8.71
C GLN A 444 -24.50 8.83 8.28
N ASP A 445 -25.80 8.75 8.59
CA ASP A 445 -26.71 7.71 8.10
C ASP A 445 -26.80 7.78 6.57
N ARG A 446 -27.11 6.64 5.94
CA ARG A 446 -27.26 6.49 4.49
C ARG A 446 -28.64 5.95 4.18
N ASP A 447 -29.30 6.54 3.19
CA ASP A 447 -30.61 6.06 2.72
C ASP A 447 -30.44 4.83 1.81
N ILE A 448 -30.26 3.67 2.43
CA ILE A 448 -30.04 2.37 1.77
C ILE A 448 -31.08 1.31 2.15
N GLY A 449 -32.25 1.75 2.63
CA GLY A 449 -33.33 0.88 3.07
C GLY A 449 -33.12 0.31 4.47
N ASP A 450 -33.59 -0.91 4.69
CA ASP A 450 -33.58 -1.61 6.00
C ASP A 450 -32.23 -2.29 6.30
N ASP A 451 -31.15 -1.90 5.62
CA ASP A 451 -29.81 -2.38 5.94
C ASP A 451 -29.29 -1.61 7.17
N PRO A 452 -28.93 -2.29 8.28
CA PRO A 452 -28.38 -1.65 9.47
C PRO A 452 -27.14 -0.77 9.18
N GLU A 453 -26.39 -1.06 8.11
CA GLU A 453 -25.29 -0.21 7.64
C GLU A 453 -25.71 1.22 7.31
N GLY A 454 -26.99 1.46 7.04
CA GLY A 454 -27.55 2.79 6.79
C GLY A 454 -27.77 3.62 8.04
N HIS A 455 -27.66 3.04 9.24
CA HIS A 455 -28.21 3.62 10.47
C HIS A 455 -27.18 3.80 11.60
N PHE A 456 -25.87 3.70 11.29
CA PHE A 456 -24.76 3.92 12.22
C PHE A 456 -24.40 5.38 12.47
N GLY A 457 -24.91 6.29 11.66
CA GLY A 457 -24.61 7.71 11.71
C GLY A 457 -24.96 8.34 13.05
N ILE A 458 -24.14 9.29 13.48
CA ILE A 458 -24.51 10.25 14.52
C ILE A 458 -25.30 11.45 13.95
N LEU A 459 -25.30 11.59 12.63
CA LEU A 459 -26.17 12.47 11.85
C LEU A 459 -27.12 11.61 11.01
N ARG A 460 -28.32 12.14 10.71
CA ARG A 460 -29.23 11.55 9.72
C ARG A 460 -28.72 11.83 8.30
N ALA A 461 -29.32 11.16 7.31
CA ALA A 461 -28.99 11.35 5.89
C ALA A 461 -29.16 12.82 5.42
N ASP A 462 -30.02 13.62 6.05
CA ASP A 462 -30.19 15.06 5.76
C ASP A 462 -29.23 15.99 6.54
N PHE A 463 -28.26 15.39 7.24
CA PHE A 463 -27.31 15.99 8.18
C PHE A 463 -27.93 16.57 9.46
N SER A 464 -29.21 16.31 9.75
CA SER A 464 -29.76 16.69 11.06
C SER A 464 -29.11 15.85 12.17
N PRO A 465 -28.76 16.45 13.32
CA PRO A 465 -28.08 15.73 14.40
C PRO A 465 -29.01 14.70 15.06
N LYS A 466 -28.48 13.51 15.33
CA LYS A 466 -29.07 12.52 16.25
C LYS A 466 -28.56 12.79 17.66
N ARG A 467 -29.16 12.15 18.66
CA ARG A 467 -28.77 12.34 20.06
C ARG A 467 -27.27 12.08 20.31
N ALA A 468 -26.69 11.11 19.61
CA ALA A 468 -25.27 10.74 19.71
C ALA A 468 -24.33 11.90 19.31
N TYR A 469 -24.69 12.72 18.31
CA TYR A 469 -23.92 13.88 17.91
C TYR A 469 -23.80 14.91 19.04
N GLU A 470 -24.92 15.20 19.70
CA GLU A 470 -24.94 16.15 20.83
C GLU A 470 -24.12 15.65 22.02
N VAL A 471 -24.11 14.33 22.27
CA VAL A 471 -23.28 13.72 23.31
C VAL A 471 -21.80 13.85 22.98
N LEU A 472 -21.39 13.50 21.76
CA LEU A 472 -19.99 13.66 21.32
C LEU A 472 -19.52 15.11 21.45
N LYS A 473 -20.33 16.05 20.95
CA LYS A 473 -20.06 17.49 21.04
C LYS A 473 -19.88 17.97 22.48
N GLY A 474 -20.73 17.50 23.40
CA GLY A 474 -20.59 17.82 24.83
C GLY A 474 -19.32 17.24 25.46
N ILE A 475 -18.97 15.99 25.12
CA ILE A 475 -17.77 15.31 25.66
C ILE A 475 -16.49 15.99 25.17
N ALA A 476 -16.39 16.26 23.86
CA ALA A 476 -15.21 16.88 23.27
C ALA A 476 -15.09 18.38 23.65
N GLY A 477 -16.19 19.13 23.61
CA GLY A 477 -16.20 20.57 23.91
C GLY A 477 -15.98 20.94 25.37
N SER A 478 -16.32 20.06 26.33
CA SER A 478 -16.11 20.33 27.76
C SER A 478 -14.63 20.34 28.20
N LYS A 479 -13.71 19.86 27.35
CA LYS A 479 -12.27 19.74 27.66
C LYS A 479 -11.38 20.77 26.96
N SER A 480 -11.85 21.43 25.92
CA SER A 480 -11.14 22.57 25.29
C SER A 480 -11.32 23.90 26.07
N ALA A 481 -12.18 23.92 27.10
CA ALA A 481 -12.43 25.07 27.97
C ALA A 481 -11.70 25.02 29.34
N LYS A 482 -10.80 24.05 29.54
CA LYS A 482 -9.90 23.95 30.71
C LYS A 482 -8.47 23.87 30.21
#